data_AF-L0IMA5-F1
#
_entry.id   AF-L0IMA5-F1
#
_cell.length_a   1.000
_cell.length_b   1.000
_cell.length_c   1.000
_cell.angle_alpha   90.00
_cell.angle_beta   90.00
_cell.angle_gamma   90.00
#
_symmetry.space_group_name_H-M   'P 1'
#
loop_
_entity.id
_entity.type
_entity.pdbx_description
1 polymer ?
#
loop_
_entity_poly.entity_id
_entity_poly.type
_entity_poly.pdbx_seq_one_letter_code
_entity_poly.pdbx_strand_id
1 'polypeptide(L)'
;MDVYLIYNFLKDFPKELEEAAVIERVSLFSILINIITQSIKPIVMTLGFITFLGIYNDYLWPSLIATSNEMRTITVGISSLVIGSNFANPVMMMAATVFSVLPALIIFLFVNKYVVNGITNVFLGGRDYNMETTTKKIRLLKLQEIHMRDPYIFADTADKTYYLYGTTSVCNGAADIDPYFEIWRSKDLVHFEGPYAAFRPKKGFWGVKDYWAPEVHEYKGKYYMFASFKGGIGENRGTAILKADSPAGPFYEWSKGPVTLRGHECLDGTLYVDESGKPWVVFCLEWTSAYFGKILALPLTDDLRSSENQNPVFIVDTETDGLPWIRHMSDARVEKIGYLTDAPFLHRNPDGSLLLLWSSYSISKWGGTGQGGYVVARCISRSGSINGPWSHDFNLLLDENAGHCSIFKDFNGELRLVCHCNDTEHGSEYPVIYKLIQNDDNISILRHERNDC
;
A
#
# COMPACT_ATOMS: atom_id res chain seq x y z
N MET A 1 5.19 -19.49 26.71
CA MET A 1 4.78 -18.61 25.60
C MET A 1 5.74 -18.73 24.43
N ASP A 2 7.05 -18.61 24.68
CA ASP A 2 8.09 -18.66 23.64
C ASP A 2 8.11 -19.96 22.84
N VAL A 3 8.00 -21.11 23.52
CA VAL A 3 7.91 -22.44 22.88
C VAL A 3 6.68 -22.57 21.98
N TYR A 4 5.55 -21.94 22.37
CA TYR A 4 4.30 -21.99 21.64
C TYR A 4 4.35 -21.18 20.34
N LEU A 5 5.02 -20.02 20.36
CA LEU A 5 5.20 -19.18 19.18
C LEU A 5 6.11 -19.84 18.13
N ILE A 6 7.21 -20.45 18.58
CA ILE A 6 8.10 -21.21 17.69
C ILE A 6 7.38 -22.44 17.12
N TYR A 7 6.60 -23.13 17.95
CA TYR A 7 5.81 -24.29 17.51
C TYR A 7 4.77 -23.93 16.44
N ASN A 8 4.02 -22.84 16.61
CA ASN A 8 3.03 -22.41 15.61
C ASN A 8 3.69 -22.03 14.28
N PHE A 9 4.81 -21.31 14.32
CA PHE A 9 5.56 -20.99 13.10
C PHE A 9 6.06 -22.25 12.37
N LEU A 10 6.57 -23.24 13.12
CA LEU A 10 7.01 -24.50 12.55
C LEU A 10 5.85 -25.33 11.96
N LYS A 11 4.66 -25.21 12.54
CA LYS A 11 3.46 -25.90 12.05
C LYS A 11 2.95 -25.33 10.73
N ASP A 12 3.14 -24.03 10.53
CA ASP A 12 2.75 -23.30 9.31
C ASP A 12 3.88 -23.25 8.26
N PHE A 13 4.98 -23.98 8.49
CA PHE A 13 6.08 -24.09 7.53
C PHE A 13 5.62 -24.84 6.26
N PRO A 14 5.93 -24.34 5.05
CA PRO A 14 5.43 -24.92 3.81
C PRO A 14 5.89 -26.37 3.65
N LYS A 15 4.94 -27.30 3.49
CA LYS A 15 5.25 -28.72 3.23
C LYS A 15 5.94 -28.90 1.88
N GLU A 16 5.70 -27.99 0.96
CA GLU A 16 6.28 -27.94 -0.37
C GLU A 16 7.81 -27.82 -0.32
N LEU A 17 8.38 -27.14 0.68
CA LEU A 17 9.83 -27.05 0.89
C LEU A 17 10.41 -28.37 1.41
N GLU A 18 9.68 -29.10 2.25
CA GLU A 18 10.08 -30.44 2.68
C GLU A 18 10.02 -31.44 1.52
N GLU A 19 8.95 -31.38 0.72
CA GLU A 19 8.77 -32.21 -0.47
C GLU A 19 9.81 -31.92 -1.56
N ALA A 20 10.15 -30.66 -1.79
CA ALA A 20 11.23 -30.25 -2.69
C ALA A 20 12.60 -30.77 -2.23
N ALA A 21 12.89 -30.68 -0.93
CA ALA A 21 14.15 -31.17 -0.38
C ALA A 21 14.27 -32.71 -0.43
N VAL A 22 13.14 -33.43 -0.35
CA VAL A 22 13.06 -34.89 -0.57
C VAL A 22 13.34 -35.23 -2.04
N ILE A 23 12.79 -34.46 -2.98
CA ILE A 23 13.03 -34.61 -4.42
C ILE A 23 14.51 -34.36 -4.75
N GLU A 24 15.14 -33.38 -4.10
CA GLU A 24 16.56 -33.02 -4.26
C GLU A 24 17.54 -33.88 -3.43
N ARG A 25 17.04 -34.89 -2.68
CA ARG A 25 17.84 -35.79 -1.81
C ARG A 25 18.70 -35.07 -0.76
N VAL A 26 18.26 -33.92 -0.27
CA VAL A 26 18.93 -33.20 0.82
C VAL A 26 18.67 -33.94 2.14
N SER A 27 19.69 -34.08 3.00
CA SER A 27 19.52 -34.75 4.28
C SER A 27 18.64 -33.93 5.24
N LEU A 28 17.77 -34.60 6.00
CA LEU A 28 16.89 -33.97 7.00
C LEU A 28 17.65 -33.07 7.98
N PHE A 29 18.87 -33.46 8.34
CA PHE A 29 19.73 -32.66 9.21
C PHE A 29 20.17 -31.35 8.54
N SER A 30 20.42 -31.36 7.23
CA SER A 30 20.79 -30.17 6.47
C SER A 30 19.61 -29.23 6.25
N ILE A 31 18.39 -29.77 6.07
CA ILE A 31 17.14 -28.99 6.04
C ILE A 31 16.93 -28.29 7.38
N LEU A 32 17.05 -29.04 8.48
CA LEU A 32 16.88 -28.50 9.83
C LEU A 32 17.86 -27.37 10.10
N ILE A 33 19.15 -27.56 9.81
CA ILE A 33 20.17 -26.53 10.12
C ILE A 33 20.16 -25.38 9.13
N ASN A 34 20.09 -25.60 7.82
CA ASN A 34 20.32 -24.52 6.85
C ASN A 34 19.05 -23.77 6.45
N ILE A 35 17.91 -24.45 6.43
CA ILE A 35 16.64 -23.88 5.96
C ILE A 35 15.81 -23.45 7.16
N ILE A 36 15.48 -24.38 8.06
CA ILE A 36 14.57 -24.12 9.17
C ILE A 36 15.17 -23.10 10.15
N THR A 37 16.45 -23.21 10.54
CA THR A 37 17.02 -22.23 11.49
C THR A 37 17.08 -20.82 10.91
N GLN A 38 17.32 -20.67 9.61
CA GLN A 38 17.40 -19.37 8.97
C GLN A 38 16.02 -18.71 8.89
N SER A 39 14.98 -19.51 8.66
CA SER A 39 13.58 -19.05 8.66
C SER A 39 13.07 -18.66 10.05
N ILE A 40 13.49 -19.36 11.11
CA ILE A 40 13.09 -19.05 12.50
C ILE A 40 13.92 -17.91 13.10
N LYS A 41 15.10 -17.61 12.55
CA LYS A 41 16.02 -16.60 13.07
C LYS A 41 15.36 -15.25 13.40
N PRO A 42 14.46 -14.67 12.58
CA PRO A 42 13.81 -13.41 12.93
C PRO A 42 12.94 -13.50 14.19
N ILE A 43 12.22 -14.63 14.34
CA ILE A 43 11.35 -14.91 15.48
C ILE A 43 12.18 -15.12 16.75
N VAL A 44 13.24 -15.93 16.67
CA VAL A 44 14.14 -16.18 17.81
C VAL A 44 14.84 -14.90 18.26
N MET A 45 15.30 -14.05 17.34
CA MET A 45 15.92 -12.77 17.70
C MET A 45 14.92 -11.83 18.37
N THR A 46 13.68 -11.79 17.87
CA THR A 46 12.59 -10.97 18.45
C THR A 46 12.22 -11.45 19.84
N LEU A 47 11.98 -12.75 20.02
CA LEU A 47 11.67 -13.34 21.31
C LEU A 47 12.84 -13.17 22.28
N GLY A 48 14.07 -13.42 21.85
CA GLY A 48 15.26 -13.22 22.67
C GLY A 48 15.41 -11.79 23.16
N PHE A 49 15.07 -10.80 22.33
CA PHE A 49 15.07 -9.40 22.75
C PHE A 49 13.97 -9.08 23.76
N ILE A 50 12.74 -9.59 23.56
CA ILE A 50 11.64 -9.43 24.53
C ILE A 50 11.99 -10.09 25.87
N THR A 51 12.52 -11.31 25.84
CA THR A 51 12.99 -12.03 27.04
C THR A 51 14.12 -11.26 27.73
N PHE A 52 15.08 -10.73 26.97
CA PHE A 52 16.13 -9.88 27.51
C PHE A 52 15.55 -8.65 28.22
N LEU A 53 14.61 -7.92 27.59
CA LEU A 53 13.97 -6.77 28.22
C LEU A 53 13.23 -7.16 29.50
N GLY A 54 12.56 -8.32 29.51
CA GLY A 54 11.88 -8.85 30.68
C GLY A 54 12.84 -9.09 31.85
N ILE A 55 13.97 -9.78 31.60
CA ILE A 55 14.98 -10.06 32.62
C ILE A 55 15.70 -8.78 33.06
N TYR A 56 16.05 -7.91 32.10
CA TYR A 56 16.80 -6.69 32.33
C TYR A 56 16.00 -5.66 33.14
N ASN A 57 14.69 -5.57 32.89
CA ASN A 57 13.78 -4.68 33.62
C ASN A 57 13.17 -5.33 34.88
N ASP A 58 13.55 -6.57 35.22
CA ASP A 58 13.00 -7.24 36.41
C ASP A 58 13.48 -6.54 37.68
N TYR A 59 12.52 -6.11 38.48
CA TYR A 59 12.75 -5.41 39.74
C TYR A 59 12.46 -6.30 40.94
N LEU A 60 11.35 -7.04 40.89
CA LEU A 60 10.77 -7.67 42.08
C LEU A 60 11.68 -8.78 42.60
N TRP A 61 12.10 -9.70 41.72
CA TRP A 61 12.91 -10.84 42.13
C TRP A 61 14.31 -10.43 42.60
N PRO A 62 15.06 -9.56 41.88
CA PRO A 62 16.35 -9.10 42.35
C PRO A 62 16.27 -8.25 43.62
N SER A 63 15.23 -7.44 43.81
CA SER A 63 15.07 -6.62 45.03
C SER A 63 14.92 -7.46 46.31
N LEU A 64 14.39 -8.68 46.19
CA LEU A 64 14.18 -9.59 47.30
C LEU A 64 15.47 -10.35 47.69
N ILE A 65 16.34 -10.65 46.72
CA ILE A 65 17.48 -11.56 46.90
C ILE A 65 18.82 -10.83 46.92
N ALA A 66 18.96 -9.74 46.19
CA ALA A 66 20.17 -8.94 46.14
C ALA A 66 20.29 -8.04 47.37
N THR A 67 20.77 -8.61 48.46
CA THR A 67 20.90 -7.92 49.77
C THR A 67 22.18 -7.08 49.90
N SER A 68 23.22 -7.34 49.09
CA SER A 68 24.45 -6.55 49.06
C SER A 68 24.49 -5.58 47.86
N ASN A 69 25.24 -4.49 47.97
CA ASN A 69 25.31 -3.46 46.93
C ASN A 69 25.95 -3.98 45.63
N GLU A 70 26.86 -4.94 45.73
CA GLU A 70 27.60 -5.52 44.60
C GLU A 70 26.73 -6.45 43.74
N MET A 71 25.62 -6.94 44.31
CA MET A 71 24.71 -7.90 43.67
C MET A 71 23.48 -7.24 43.04
N ARG A 72 23.33 -5.91 43.18
CA ARG A 72 22.16 -5.20 42.66
C ARG A 72 22.19 -5.14 41.15
N THR A 73 21.08 -5.56 40.54
CA THR A 73 20.83 -5.31 39.11
C THR A 73 20.66 -3.82 38.85
N ILE A 74 20.87 -3.37 37.61
CA ILE A 74 20.76 -1.96 37.22
C ILE A 74 19.41 -1.36 37.67
N THR A 75 18.31 -2.11 37.50
CA THR A 75 16.96 -1.71 37.89
C THR A 75 16.82 -1.50 39.41
N VAL A 76 17.38 -2.38 40.24
CA VAL A 76 17.39 -2.24 41.72
C VAL A 76 18.37 -1.17 42.19
N GLY A 77 19.51 -1.03 41.51
CA GLY A 77 20.49 0.02 41.78
C GLY A 77 19.88 1.40 41.59
N ILE A 78 19.18 1.62 40.47
CA ILE A 78 18.50 2.89 40.17
C ILE A 78 17.37 3.16 41.16
N SER A 79 16.56 2.16 41.53
CA SER A 79 15.50 2.37 42.53
C SER A 79 16.07 2.75 43.90
N SER A 80 17.25 2.25 44.27
CA SER A 80 17.90 2.63 45.53
C SER A 80 18.39 4.08 45.55
N LEU A 81 18.57 4.70 44.37
CA LEU A 81 18.82 6.14 44.25
C LEU A 81 17.55 6.97 44.46
N VAL A 82 16.36 6.35 44.33
CA VAL A 82 15.04 6.97 44.51
C VAL A 82 14.53 6.76 45.95
N ILE A 83 14.82 5.62 46.56
CA ILE A 83 14.30 5.19 47.87
C ILE A 83 15.34 5.45 48.95
N GLY A 84 15.39 6.67 49.45
CA GLY A 84 16.24 7.10 50.56
C GLY A 84 16.17 8.61 50.75
N SER A 85 16.64 9.12 51.88
CA SER A 85 16.72 10.56 52.19
C SER A 85 17.56 11.40 51.19
N ASN A 86 18.06 10.78 50.13
CA ASN A 86 18.78 11.38 49.01
C ASN A 86 17.87 11.70 47.81
N PHE A 87 16.84 12.53 48.01
CA PHE A 87 16.34 13.41 46.93
C PHE A 87 17.41 14.44 46.47
N ALA A 88 18.70 14.16 46.71
CA ALA A 88 19.75 15.16 46.82
C ALA A 88 20.56 15.35 45.52
N ASN A 89 20.39 14.51 44.50
CA ASN A 89 21.14 14.69 43.25
C ASN A 89 20.39 14.24 41.98
N PRO A 90 19.54 15.12 41.41
CA PRO A 90 18.86 14.90 40.14
C PRO A 90 19.82 14.57 38.98
N VAL A 91 21.04 15.10 39.01
CA VAL A 91 22.06 14.88 37.96
C VAL A 91 22.50 13.42 37.95
N MET A 92 22.73 12.83 39.13
CA MET A 92 23.11 11.42 39.26
C MET A 92 21.98 10.48 38.80
N MET A 93 20.72 10.83 39.08
CA MET A 93 19.57 10.06 38.62
C MET A 93 19.41 10.10 37.09
N MET A 94 19.54 11.27 36.49
CA MET A 94 19.48 11.42 35.03
C MET A 94 20.61 10.64 34.34
N ALA A 95 21.84 10.73 34.87
CA ALA A 95 22.97 9.98 34.34
C ALA A 95 22.73 8.46 34.44
N ALA A 96 22.29 7.95 35.59
CA ALA A 96 22.01 6.54 35.79
C ALA A 96 20.92 6.00 34.84
N THR A 97 19.87 6.80 34.57
CA THR A 97 18.81 6.45 33.62
C THR A 97 19.32 6.41 32.17
N VAL A 98 20.21 7.33 31.77
CA VAL A 98 20.80 7.29 30.42
C VAL A 98 21.65 6.03 30.23
N PHE A 99 22.49 5.70 31.23
CA PHE A 99 23.33 4.50 31.18
C PHE A 99 22.52 3.19 31.22
N SER A 100 21.34 3.18 31.85
CA SER A 100 20.50 1.98 31.92
C SER A 100 19.83 1.64 30.59
N VAL A 101 19.50 2.64 29.78
CA VAL A 101 18.84 2.45 28.47
C VAL A 101 19.83 2.03 27.39
N LEU A 102 21.10 2.43 27.48
CA LEU A 102 22.12 2.20 26.44
C LEU A 102 22.27 0.73 26.00
N PRO A 103 22.37 -0.27 26.89
CA PRO A 103 22.52 -1.67 26.48
C PRO A 103 21.31 -2.19 25.69
N ALA A 104 20.09 -1.86 26.15
CA ALA A 104 18.87 -2.22 25.46
C ALA A 104 18.77 -1.54 24.09
N LEU A 105 19.18 -0.28 23.98
CA LEU A 105 19.22 0.46 22.72
C LEU A 105 20.22 -0.16 21.72
N ILE A 106 21.41 -0.53 22.19
CA ILE A 106 22.43 -1.17 21.34
C ILE A 106 21.89 -2.50 20.80
N ILE A 107 21.34 -3.36 21.68
CA ILE A 107 20.75 -4.64 21.25
C ILE A 107 19.58 -4.39 20.29
N PHE A 108 18.73 -3.40 20.58
CA PHE A 108 17.62 -3.03 19.71
C PHE A 108 18.11 -2.64 18.31
N LEU A 109 19.18 -1.85 18.16
CA LEU A 109 19.70 -1.49 16.84
C LEU A 109 20.13 -2.72 16.01
N PHE A 110 20.67 -3.76 16.64
CA PHE A 110 21.02 -5.01 15.96
C PHE A 110 19.81 -5.90 15.66
N VAL A 111 18.79 -5.87 16.51
CA VAL A 111 17.60 -6.72 16.44
C VAL A 111 16.48 -6.09 15.61
N ASN A 112 16.45 -4.75 15.48
CA ASN A 112 15.38 -3.99 14.82
C ASN A 112 15.06 -4.50 13.41
N LYS A 113 16.09 -4.83 12.61
CA LYS A 113 15.89 -5.41 11.26
C LYS A 113 15.14 -6.75 11.29
N TYR A 114 15.33 -7.55 12.33
CA TYR A 114 14.67 -8.85 12.49
C TYR A 114 13.27 -8.73 13.09
N VAL A 115 13.03 -7.73 13.95
CA VAL A 115 11.71 -7.45 14.54
C VAL A 115 10.75 -6.95 13.46
N VAL A 116 11.21 -6.02 12.62
CA VAL A 116 10.41 -5.51 11.49
C VAL A 116 10.05 -6.64 10.52
N ASN A 117 11.01 -7.50 10.18
CA ASN A 117 10.77 -8.60 9.23
C ASN A 117 9.97 -9.76 9.85
N GLY A 118 10.15 -10.05 11.14
CA GLY A 118 9.47 -11.13 11.84
C GLY A 118 7.98 -10.86 12.06
N ILE A 119 7.60 -9.60 12.33
CA ILE A 119 6.19 -9.22 12.50
C ILE A 119 5.47 -9.28 11.13
N THR A 120 6.11 -8.83 10.05
CA THR A 120 5.51 -8.87 8.71
C THR A 120 5.26 -10.30 8.23
N ASN A 121 6.20 -11.23 8.47
CA ASN A 121 6.09 -12.63 8.02
C ASN A 121 5.09 -13.48 8.84
N VAL A 122 4.77 -13.09 10.08
CA VAL A 122 3.81 -13.81 10.93
C VAL A 122 2.36 -13.39 10.64
N PHE A 123 2.14 -12.17 10.13
CA PHE A 123 0.79 -11.65 9.86
C PHE A 123 0.37 -11.72 8.38
N LEU A 124 1.32 -11.85 7.45
CA LEU A 124 1.05 -11.98 6.02
C LEU A 124 1.58 -13.36 5.56
N GLY A 125 0.65 -14.31 5.42
CA GLY A 125 0.91 -15.73 5.17
C GLY A 125 2.09 -15.99 4.22
N GLY A 126 3.02 -16.81 4.70
CA GLY A 126 4.25 -17.14 4.00
C GLY A 126 4.00 -17.75 2.62
N ARG A 127 4.70 -17.21 1.62
CA ARG A 127 5.06 -17.95 0.41
C ARG A 127 6.54 -17.69 0.10
N ASP A 128 7.17 -18.81 -0.25
CA ASP A 128 8.58 -19.11 -0.52
C ASP A 128 9.44 -17.98 -1.09
N TYR A 129 10.67 -17.87 -0.58
CA TYR A 129 11.74 -17.14 -1.25
C TYR A 129 13.06 -17.91 -1.21
N ASN A 130 13.41 -18.48 -2.36
CA ASN A 130 14.78 -18.86 -2.67
C ASN A 130 15.59 -17.59 -2.96
N MET A 131 16.75 -17.49 -2.30
CA MET A 131 17.75 -16.44 -2.53
C MET A 131 18.45 -16.68 -3.87
N GLU A 132 17.91 -16.12 -4.93
CA GLU A 132 18.72 -15.64 -6.05
C GLU A 132 18.37 -14.17 -6.29
N THR A 133 19.38 -13.38 -6.61
CA THR A 133 19.26 -12.00 -7.09
C THR A 133 18.54 -12.02 -8.44
N THR A 134 17.22 -12.25 -8.41
CA THR A 134 16.47 -12.64 -9.61
C THR A 134 15.75 -11.42 -10.15
N THR A 135 16.28 -10.84 -11.22
CA THR A 135 15.43 -10.07 -12.13
C THR A 135 14.32 -11.03 -12.55
N LYS A 136 13.05 -10.75 -12.22
CA LYS A 136 11.95 -11.64 -12.63
C LYS A 136 12.11 -11.93 -14.12
N LYS A 137 12.06 -13.22 -14.48
CA LYS A 137 12.16 -13.62 -15.88
C LYS A 137 11.02 -12.97 -16.67
N ILE A 138 11.34 -12.32 -17.78
CA ILE A 138 10.33 -11.80 -18.71
C ILE A 138 9.50 -12.97 -19.21
N ARG A 139 8.18 -12.81 -19.18
CA ARG A 139 7.16 -13.78 -19.57
C ARG A 139 6.17 -13.10 -20.48
N LEU A 140 5.55 -13.89 -21.35
CA LEU A 140 4.35 -13.52 -22.07
C LEU A 140 3.19 -14.23 -21.37
N LEU A 141 2.28 -13.46 -20.78
CA LEU A 141 1.14 -13.96 -20.01
C LEU A 141 -0.16 -13.41 -20.58
N LYS A 142 -1.26 -14.13 -20.40
CA LYS A 142 -2.59 -13.54 -20.56
C LYS A 142 -2.87 -12.56 -19.42
N LEU A 143 -3.75 -11.59 -19.65
CA LEU A 143 -4.10 -10.58 -18.64
C LEU A 143 -4.51 -11.19 -17.29
N GLN A 144 -5.35 -12.25 -17.27
CA GLN A 144 -5.81 -12.83 -16.01
C GLN A 144 -4.75 -13.69 -15.29
N GLU A 145 -3.64 -14.01 -15.96
CA GLU A 145 -2.50 -14.70 -15.34
C GLU A 145 -1.56 -13.73 -14.61
N ILE A 146 -1.77 -12.42 -14.77
CA ILE A 146 -1.02 -11.38 -14.08
C ILE A 146 -1.70 -11.09 -12.74
N HIS A 147 -1.02 -11.40 -11.64
CA HIS A 147 -1.49 -11.05 -10.31
C HIS A 147 -1.08 -9.61 -9.96
N MET A 148 -2.07 -8.73 -9.84
CA MET A 148 -1.90 -7.29 -9.67
C MET A 148 -3.19 -6.66 -9.13
N ARG A 149 -3.02 -5.73 -8.18
CA ARG A 149 -4.07 -4.79 -7.76
C ARG A 149 -3.89 -3.44 -8.45
N ASP A 150 -4.93 -2.63 -8.40
CA ASP A 150 -4.88 -1.23 -8.81
C ASP A 150 -4.37 -1.03 -10.27
N PRO A 151 -4.90 -1.79 -11.24
CA PRO A 151 -4.38 -1.76 -12.60
C PRO A 151 -4.70 -0.44 -13.29
N TYR A 152 -3.68 0.13 -13.91
CA TYR A 152 -3.78 1.31 -14.76
C TYR A 152 -3.22 0.99 -16.15
N ILE A 153 -3.97 1.32 -17.21
CA ILE A 153 -3.52 1.13 -18.58
C ILE A 153 -3.30 2.48 -19.26
N PHE A 154 -2.06 2.74 -19.65
CA PHE A 154 -1.72 3.81 -20.58
C PHE A 154 -1.68 3.26 -22.00
N ALA A 155 -2.57 3.74 -22.87
CA ALA A 155 -2.60 3.39 -24.28
C ALA A 155 -1.74 4.37 -25.10
N ASP A 156 -0.50 4.00 -25.40
CA ASP A 156 0.38 4.81 -26.23
C ASP A 156 0.01 4.65 -27.70
N THR A 157 -0.57 5.71 -28.27
CA THR A 157 -1.03 5.71 -29.66
C THR A 157 0.11 5.83 -30.66
N ALA A 158 1.26 6.36 -30.24
CA ALA A 158 2.43 6.56 -31.11
C ALA A 158 3.16 5.24 -31.38
N ASP A 159 3.35 4.43 -30.35
CA ASP A 159 4.02 3.13 -30.46
C ASP A 159 3.04 1.94 -30.64
N LYS A 160 1.73 2.22 -30.53
CA LYS A 160 0.65 1.22 -30.52
C LYS A 160 0.89 0.14 -29.47
N THR A 161 1.24 0.54 -28.25
CA THR A 161 1.45 -0.34 -27.09
C THR A 161 0.56 0.08 -25.92
N TYR A 162 -0.04 -0.89 -25.26
CA TYR A 162 -0.67 -0.71 -23.95
C TYR A 162 0.36 -0.99 -22.86
N TYR A 163 0.49 -0.06 -21.94
CA TYR A 163 1.35 -0.18 -20.77
C TYR A 163 0.48 -0.37 -19.53
N LEU A 164 0.60 -1.54 -18.91
CA LEU A 164 -0.12 -1.90 -17.69
C LEU A 164 0.81 -1.71 -16.48
N TYR A 165 0.35 -0.88 -15.55
CA TYR A 165 0.95 -0.64 -14.24
C TYR A 165 -0.02 -1.10 -13.16
N GLY A 166 0.50 -1.36 -11.96
CA GLY A 166 -0.33 -1.60 -10.79
C GLY A 166 0.52 -2.07 -9.61
N THR A 167 -0.15 -2.34 -8.50
CA THR A 167 0.46 -2.83 -7.27
C THR A 167 0.66 -4.34 -7.37
N THR A 168 1.91 -4.81 -7.38
CA THR A 168 2.25 -6.23 -7.33
C THR A 168 2.87 -6.60 -5.98
N SER A 169 3.08 -7.90 -5.74
CA SER A 169 3.70 -8.37 -4.48
C SER A 169 5.07 -7.75 -4.18
N VAL A 170 5.80 -7.31 -5.21
CA VAL A 170 7.13 -6.70 -5.06
C VAL A 170 7.05 -5.24 -4.59
N CYS A 171 5.93 -4.56 -4.85
CA CYS A 171 5.72 -3.18 -4.42
C CYS A 171 5.67 -3.05 -2.88
N ASN A 172 5.28 -4.10 -2.17
CA ASN A 172 5.24 -4.09 -0.70
C ASN A 172 6.57 -4.48 -0.04
N GLY A 173 7.64 -4.68 -0.84
CA GLY A 173 8.91 -5.21 -0.36
C GLY A 173 8.79 -6.71 -0.13
N ALA A 174 9.19 -7.51 -1.12
CA ALA A 174 9.20 -8.97 -1.00
C ALA A 174 10.66 -9.45 -0.92
N ALA A 175 10.99 -10.14 0.19
CA ALA A 175 12.34 -10.59 0.49
C ALA A 175 13.38 -9.46 0.48
N ASP A 176 14.69 -9.77 0.41
CA ASP A 176 15.81 -8.81 0.47
C ASP A 176 15.89 -7.83 -0.73
N ILE A 177 14.77 -7.53 -1.40
CA ILE A 177 14.66 -6.67 -2.56
C ILE A 177 13.90 -5.39 -2.18
N ASP A 178 14.52 -4.24 -2.45
CA ASP A 178 13.86 -2.95 -2.29
C ASP A 178 12.59 -2.86 -3.17
N PRO A 179 11.48 -2.32 -2.64
CA PRO A 179 10.23 -2.20 -3.39
C PRO A 179 10.41 -1.34 -4.65
N TYR A 180 9.71 -1.70 -5.72
CA TYR A 180 9.83 -1.05 -7.02
C TYR A 180 8.55 -1.26 -7.84
N PHE A 181 8.28 -0.40 -8.84
CA PHE A 181 7.12 -0.58 -9.71
C PHE A 181 7.45 -1.39 -10.96
N GLU A 182 6.58 -2.35 -11.26
CA GLU A 182 6.62 -3.18 -12.45
C GLU A 182 5.75 -2.57 -13.57
N ILE A 183 6.08 -2.93 -14.82
CA ILE A 183 5.29 -2.57 -16.00
C ILE A 183 5.21 -3.75 -16.98
N TRP A 184 4.04 -3.92 -17.56
CA TRP A 184 3.75 -4.91 -18.59
C TRP A 184 3.35 -4.22 -19.89
N ARG A 185 3.66 -4.85 -21.03
CA ARG A 185 3.39 -4.28 -22.36
C ARG A 185 2.50 -5.22 -23.17
N SER A 186 1.51 -4.68 -23.86
CA SER A 186 0.64 -5.46 -24.75
C SER A 186 0.37 -4.74 -26.06
N LYS A 187 0.08 -5.50 -27.11
CA LYS A 187 -0.40 -4.99 -28.40
C LYS A 187 -1.90 -5.21 -28.60
N ASP A 188 -2.52 -6.09 -27.81
CA ASP A 188 -3.86 -6.61 -28.04
C ASP A 188 -4.78 -6.61 -26.80
N LEU A 189 -4.29 -6.15 -25.64
CA LEU A 189 -4.97 -6.21 -24.33
C LEU A 189 -5.26 -7.65 -23.83
N VAL A 190 -4.72 -8.66 -24.51
CA VAL A 190 -4.88 -10.06 -24.14
C VAL A 190 -3.56 -10.61 -23.63
N HIS A 191 -2.49 -10.46 -24.42
CA HIS A 191 -1.16 -10.95 -24.12
C HIS A 191 -0.26 -9.81 -23.69
N PHE A 192 0.36 -9.97 -22.53
CA PHE A 192 1.21 -9.00 -21.87
C PHE A 192 2.61 -9.57 -21.65
N GLU A 193 3.61 -8.84 -22.12
CA GLU A 193 5.02 -9.14 -21.95
C GLU A 193 5.59 -8.34 -20.77
N GLY A 194 6.24 -9.02 -19.82
CA GLY A 194 6.80 -8.41 -18.62
C GLY A 194 7.13 -9.42 -17.51
N PRO A 195 7.32 -8.98 -16.26
CA PRO A 195 7.36 -7.58 -15.83
C PRO A 195 8.72 -6.94 -16.13
N TYR A 196 8.70 -5.70 -16.60
CA TYR A 196 9.87 -4.81 -16.65
C TYR A 196 9.87 -3.90 -15.41
N ALA A 197 11.01 -3.31 -15.05
CA ALA A 197 11.07 -2.33 -13.97
C ALA A 197 10.76 -0.92 -14.50
N ALA A 198 9.65 -0.33 -14.07
CA ALA A 198 9.25 1.04 -14.41
C ALA A 198 9.97 2.07 -13.54
N PHE A 199 10.01 1.83 -12.23
CA PHE A 199 10.66 2.71 -11.25
C PHE A 199 11.47 1.86 -10.29
N ARG A 200 12.73 2.25 -10.03
CA ARG A 200 13.52 1.74 -8.90
C ARG A 200 13.92 2.91 -8.01
N PRO A 201 13.59 2.90 -6.71
CA PRO A 201 13.98 3.98 -5.83
C PRO A 201 15.50 4.07 -5.75
N LYS A 202 16.03 5.30 -5.85
CA LYS A 202 17.43 5.54 -5.55
C LYS A 202 17.63 5.58 -4.05
N LYS A 203 18.85 5.27 -3.59
CA LYS A 203 19.23 5.47 -2.20
C LYS A 203 18.91 6.91 -1.76
N GLY A 204 18.14 7.05 -0.67
CA GLY A 204 17.69 8.34 -0.16
C GLY A 204 16.31 8.79 -0.66
N PHE A 205 15.62 7.97 -1.47
CA PHE A 205 14.20 8.19 -1.76
C PHE A 205 13.39 8.14 -0.46
N TRP A 206 12.48 9.10 -0.30
CA TRP A 206 11.75 9.30 0.96
C TRP A 206 10.71 8.20 1.23
N GLY A 207 10.12 7.62 0.17
CA GLY A 207 9.13 6.56 0.26
C GLY A 207 9.78 5.24 0.66
N VAL A 208 9.62 4.84 1.92
CA VAL A 208 10.26 3.63 2.47
C VAL A 208 9.39 2.37 2.32
N LYS A 209 8.08 2.53 2.15
CA LYS A 209 7.12 1.42 1.94
C LYS A 209 5.83 1.91 1.27
N ASP A 210 4.86 1.03 1.14
CA ASP A 210 3.51 1.28 0.61
C ASP A 210 3.51 1.82 -0.83
N TYR A 211 4.24 1.16 -1.75
CA TYR A 211 4.31 1.55 -3.16
C TYR A 211 3.00 1.13 -3.84
N TRP A 212 1.98 1.99 -3.78
CA TRP A 212 0.62 1.60 -4.17
C TRP A 212 0.09 2.44 -5.33
N ALA A 213 -0.77 1.79 -6.12
CA ALA A 213 -1.64 2.39 -7.13
C ALA A 213 -0.92 3.35 -8.09
N PRO A 214 0.08 2.87 -8.86
CA PRO A 214 0.77 3.71 -9.83
C PRO A 214 -0.12 4.02 -11.05
N GLU A 215 -0.37 5.30 -11.30
CA GLU A 215 -1.03 5.79 -12.51
C GLU A 215 -0.07 6.62 -13.36
N VAL A 216 -0.01 6.38 -14.68
CA VAL A 216 0.90 7.10 -15.58
C VAL A 216 0.15 7.98 -16.56
N HIS A 217 0.34 9.29 -16.42
CA HIS A 217 -0.32 10.30 -17.24
C HIS A 217 0.69 11.00 -18.16
N GLU A 218 0.31 11.25 -19.41
CA GLU A 218 1.07 12.15 -20.29
C GLU A 218 0.66 13.60 -20.00
N TYR A 219 1.65 14.46 -19.75
CA TYR A 219 1.43 15.89 -19.54
C TYR A 219 2.57 16.70 -20.17
N LYS A 220 2.23 17.64 -21.06
CA LYS A 220 3.20 18.50 -21.77
C LYS A 220 4.36 17.70 -22.42
N GLY A 221 4.05 16.56 -23.05
CA GLY A 221 5.01 15.73 -23.78
C GLY A 221 5.99 14.93 -22.92
N LYS A 222 5.67 14.73 -21.64
CA LYS A 222 6.41 13.87 -20.69
C LYS A 222 5.43 12.99 -19.92
N TYR A 223 5.94 11.93 -19.31
CA TYR A 223 5.13 10.96 -18.60
C TYR A 223 5.35 11.10 -17.10
N TYR A 224 4.25 11.15 -16.35
CA TYR A 224 4.27 11.35 -14.91
C TYR A 224 3.53 10.22 -14.22
N MET A 225 4.24 9.47 -13.38
CA MET A 225 3.67 8.42 -12.54
C MET A 225 3.25 9.04 -11.22
N PHE A 226 1.96 8.98 -10.90
CA PHE A 226 1.43 9.29 -9.59
C PHE A 226 1.33 7.97 -8.83
N ALA A 227 1.95 7.89 -7.66
CA ALA A 227 1.93 6.70 -6.84
C ALA A 227 1.97 7.06 -5.36
N SER A 228 1.29 6.26 -4.55
CA SER A 228 1.31 6.40 -3.10
C SER A 228 2.60 5.83 -2.54
N PHE A 229 3.12 6.49 -1.52
CA PHE A 229 4.24 6.00 -0.72
C PHE A 229 4.05 6.42 0.74
N LYS A 230 4.62 5.63 1.65
CA LYS A 230 4.71 5.96 3.07
C LYS A 230 6.15 6.27 3.43
N GLY A 231 6.32 7.41 4.09
CA GLY A 231 7.60 7.84 4.63
C GLY A 231 8.03 7.04 5.86
N GLY A 232 9.13 7.49 6.46
CA GLY A 232 9.71 6.90 7.67
C GLY A 232 8.82 7.03 8.92
N ILE A 233 9.40 6.71 10.09
CA ILE A 233 8.68 6.84 11.37
C ILE A 233 8.22 8.29 11.56
N GLY A 234 6.92 8.49 11.76
CA GLY A 234 6.31 9.81 11.97
C GLY A 234 5.93 10.56 10.70
N GLU A 235 6.22 10.01 9.51
CA GLU A 235 5.83 10.61 8.23
C GLU A 235 4.52 9.99 7.73
N ASN A 236 3.63 10.81 7.16
CA ASN A 236 2.36 10.34 6.61
C ASN A 236 2.52 9.69 5.23
N ARG A 237 1.55 8.84 4.86
CA ARG A 237 1.39 8.36 3.49
C ARG A 237 0.94 9.51 2.61
N GLY A 238 1.39 9.52 1.37
CA GLY A 238 0.88 10.45 0.37
C GLY A 238 1.35 10.10 -1.03
N THR A 239 0.72 10.70 -2.02
CA THR A 239 1.06 10.48 -3.43
C THR A 239 2.24 11.36 -3.83
N ALA A 240 3.31 10.75 -4.31
CA ALA A 240 4.39 11.45 -5.00
C ALA A 240 4.27 11.32 -6.51
N ILE A 241 4.95 12.21 -7.21
CA ILE A 241 5.00 12.24 -8.66
C ILE A 241 6.42 11.87 -9.09
N LEU A 242 6.51 10.91 -9.99
CA LEU A 242 7.73 10.50 -10.68
C LEU A 242 7.63 10.91 -12.15
N LYS A 243 8.76 11.11 -12.83
CA LYS A 243 8.81 11.56 -14.23
C LYS A 243 9.66 10.64 -15.09
N ALA A 244 9.22 10.42 -16.33
CA ALA A 244 9.98 9.75 -17.38
C ALA A 244 9.83 10.47 -18.73
N ASP A 245 10.75 10.15 -19.65
CA ASP A 245 10.70 10.58 -21.05
C ASP A 245 9.90 9.63 -21.96
N SER A 246 9.54 8.45 -21.45
CA SER A 246 8.78 7.41 -22.13
C SER A 246 7.77 6.80 -21.14
N PRO A 247 6.60 6.31 -21.59
CA PRO A 247 5.68 5.61 -20.69
C PRO A 247 6.35 4.37 -20.08
N ALA A 248 7.24 3.72 -20.82
CA ALA A 248 8.00 2.57 -20.33
C ALA A 248 8.96 2.86 -19.15
N GLY A 249 9.17 4.13 -18.79
CA GLY A 249 10.22 4.54 -17.86
C GLY A 249 11.62 4.54 -18.50
N PRO A 250 12.69 4.47 -17.69
CA PRO A 250 12.65 4.47 -16.23
C PRO A 250 12.10 5.79 -15.67
N PHE A 251 11.26 5.70 -14.65
CA PHE A 251 10.78 6.85 -13.89
C PHE A 251 11.81 7.27 -12.83
N TYR A 252 11.81 8.55 -12.51
CA TYR A 252 12.65 9.13 -11.48
C TYR A 252 11.85 10.06 -10.59
N GLU A 253 12.24 10.19 -9.32
CA GLU A 253 11.64 11.14 -8.39
C GLU A 253 11.55 12.55 -9.00
N TRP A 254 10.34 13.12 -8.98
CA TRP A 254 10.07 14.44 -9.54
C TRP A 254 9.57 15.44 -8.50
N SER A 255 8.56 15.05 -7.71
CA SER A 255 8.18 15.78 -6.50
C SER A 255 9.12 15.42 -5.33
N LYS A 256 9.50 16.41 -4.52
CA LYS A 256 10.25 16.18 -3.28
C LYS A 256 9.27 15.84 -2.17
N GLY A 257 8.93 14.55 -2.05
CA GLY A 257 7.88 14.11 -1.13
C GLY A 257 6.48 14.09 -1.75
N PRO A 258 5.43 13.90 -0.92
CA PRO A 258 4.06 13.84 -1.39
C PRO A 258 3.52 15.20 -1.82
N VAL A 259 2.64 15.20 -2.83
CA VAL A 259 1.93 16.40 -3.33
C VAL A 259 0.52 16.54 -2.74
N THR A 260 0.07 15.55 -1.97
CA THR A 260 -1.21 15.52 -1.26
C THR A 260 -1.21 16.39 0.00
N LEU A 261 -2.31 16.36 0.76
CA LEU A 261 -2.46 17.15 1.98
C LEU A 261 -1.40 16.78 3.04
N ARG A 262 -0.69 17.78 3.56
CA ARG A 262 0.38 17.59 4.55
C ARG A 262 -0.17 17.30 5.94
N GLY A 263 0.51 16.42 6.69
CA GLY A 263 0.13 16.08 8.06
C GLY A 263 -1.03 15.09 8.17
N HIS A 264 -1.47 14.53 7.03
CA HIS A 264 -2.57 13.59 6.93
C HIS A 264 -2.15 12.36 6.14
N GLU A 265 -2.72 11.20 6.46
CA GLU A 265 -2.56 10.00 5.65
C GLU A 265 -3.40 10.16 4.36
N CYS A 266 -2.73 10.13 3.22
CA CYS A 266 -3.35 10.23 1.91
C CYS A 266 -2.86 9.11 0.99
N LEU A 267 -3.66 8.77 -0.01
CA LEU A 267 -3.36 7.75 -1.00
C LEU A 267 -4.13 8.00 -2.31
N ASP A 268 -3.81 7.19 -3.33
CA ASP A 268 -4.45 7.10 -4.64
C ASP A 268 -4.64 8.45 -5.32
N GLY A 269 -3.53 9.18 -5.48
CA GLY A 269 -3.57 10.46 -6.17
C GLY A 269 -3.60 10.24 -7.68
N THR A 270 -4.59 10.80 -8.37
CA THR A 270 -4.67 10.83 -9.84
C THR A 270 -4.45 12.26 -10.36
N LEU A 271 -3.97 12.39 -11.60
CA LEU A 271 -3.87 13.68 -12.28
C LEU A 271 -5.21 14.03 -12.95
N TYR A 272 -5.66 15.25 -12.73
CA TYR A 272 -6.71 15.86 -13.53
C TYR A 272 -6.25 17.23 -14.05
N VAL A 273 -6.50 17.53 -15.32
CA VAL A 273 -6.20 18.83 -15.92
C VAL A 273 -7.52 19.46 -16.33
N ASP A 274 -7.82 20.65 -15.80
CA ASP A 274 -9.07 21.34 -16.14
C ASP A 274 -8.99 22.04 -17.51
N GLU A 275 -10.12 22.61 -17.93
CA GLU A 275 -10.27 23.25 -19.24
C GLU A 275 -9.33 24.45 -19.45
N SER A 276 -8.86 25.08 -18.36
CA SER A 276 -7.87 26.15 -18.42
C SER A 276 -6.43 25.64 -18.57
N GLY A 277 -6.23 24.32 -18.53
CA GLY A 277 -4.92 23.68 -18.52
C GLY A 277 -4.30 23.57 -17.13
N LYS A 278 -5.04 23.93 -16.08
CA LYS A 278 -4.56 23.87 -14.69
C LYS A 278 -4.52 22.42 -14.22
N PRO A 279 -3.36 21.90 -13.76
CA PRO A 279 -3.28 20.56 -13.21
C PRO A 279 -3.74 20.53 -11.75
N TRP A 280 -4.35 19.41 -11.37
CA TRP A 280 -4.87 19.10 -10.05
C TRP A 280 -4.45 17.67 -9.69
N VAL A 281 -4.16 17.44 -8.40
CA VAL A 281 -4.13 16.09 -7.84
C VAL A 281 -5.46 15.84 -7.15
N VAL A 282 -6.13 14.74 -7.49
CA VAL A 282 -7.32 14.26 -6.80
C VAL A 282 -6.96 12.99 -6.06
N PHE A 283 -7.23 12.92 -4.76
CA PHE A 283 -6.69 11.87 -3.88
C PHE A 283 -7.64 11.56 -2.72
N CYS A 284 -7.39 10.45 -2.05
CA CYS A 284 -8.12 10.05 -0.85
C CYS A 284 -7.43 10.56 0.42
N LEU A 285 -8.24 11.08 1.35
CA LEU A 285 -7.88 11.20 2.75
C LEU A 285 -8.25 9.90 3.46
N GLU A 286 -7.26 9.23 4.04
CA GLU A 286 -7.43 7.85 4.50
C GLU A 286 -8.32 7.76 5.76
N TRP A 287 -9.31 6.88 5.68
CA TRP A 287 -10.30 6.63 6.73
C TRP A 287 -9.69 6.10 8.03
N THR A 288 -8.54 5.41 7.98
CA THR A 288 -7.83 4.94 9.19
C THR A 288 -7.31 6.09 10.05
N SER A 289 -7.20 7.31 9.49
CA SER A 289 -6.90 8.52 10.26
C SER A 289 -8.18 9.29 10.61
N ALA A 290 -9.12 9.39 9.66
CA ALA A 290 -10.26 10.31 9.72
C ALA A 290 -11.60 9.68 10.14
N TYR A 291 -11.71 8.37 10.28
CA TYR A 291 -12.94 7.56 10.42
C TYR A 291 -13.88 7.64 9.20
N PHE A 292 -13.94 8.78 8.54
CA PHE A 292 -14.71 9.04 7.34
C PHE A 292 -13.73 9.34 6.21
N GLY A 293 -13.58 8.40 5.27
CA GLY A 293 -12.81 8.60 4.06
C GLY A 293 -13.38 9.78 3.27
N LYS A 294 -12.48 10.57 2.67
CA LYS A 294 -12.87 11.72 1.84
C LYS A 294 -12.07 11.72 0.55
N ILE A 295 -12.65 12.21 -0.53
CA ILE A 295 -11.93 12.47 -1.79
C ILE A 295 -11.80 13.97 -1.96
N LEU A 296 -10.55 14.41 -2.13
CA LEU A 296 -10.15 15.81 -2.14
C LEU A 296 -9.37 16.13 -3.41
N ALA A 297 -9.38 17.40 -3.83
CA ALA A 297 -8.52 17.90 -4.88
C ALA A 297 -7.67 19.08 -4.43
N LEU A 298 -6.40 19.12 -4.84
CA LEU A 298 -5.50 20.26 -4.66
C LEU A 298 -4.93 20.70 -6.02
N PRO A 299 -4.82 22.03 -6.27
CA PRO A 299 -4.19 22.50 -7.48
C PRO A 299 -2.69 22.21 -7.43
N LEU A 300 -2.15 21.70 -8.52
CA LEU A 300 -0.72 21.47 -8.70
C LEU A 300 -0.08 22.68 -9.39
N THR A 301 1.20 22.87 -9.10
CA THR A 301 2.09 23.72 -9.90
C THR A 301 2.13 23.22 -11.35
N ASP A 302 2.36 24.13 -12.30
CA ASP A 302 2.36 23.83 -13.74
C ASP A 302 3.42 22.81 -14.18
N ASP A 303 4.44 22.58 -13.35
CA ASP A 303 5.47 21.56 -13.55
C ASP A 303 5.22 20.28 -12.74
N LEU A 304 4.09 20.20 -12.04
CA LEU A 304 3.64 19.08 -11.21
C LEU A 304 4.59 18.73 -10.04
N ARG A 305 5.49 19.62 -9.61
CA ARG A 305 6.44 19.27 -8.53
C ARG A 305 5.83 19.32 -7.14
N SER A 306 4.78 20.12 -6.97
CA SER A 306 4.10 20.32 -5.69
C SER A 306 2.68 20.82 -5.88
N SER A 307 1.84 20.66 -4.85
CA SER A 307 0.60 21.42 -4.71
C SER A 307 0.89 22.91 -4.46
N GLU A 308 0.07 23.80 -5.02
CA GLU A 308 0.26 25.25 -4.90
C GLU A 308 -0.12 25.78 -3.52
N ASN A 309 -1.11 25.15 -2.90
CA ASN A 309 -1.60 25.48 -1.58
C ASN A 309 -2.12 24.21 -0.89
N GLN A 310 -2.64 24.35 0.33
CA GLN A 310 -3.18 23.27 1.14
C GLN A 310 -4.67 23.50 1.44
N ASN A 311 -5.39 24.14 0.52
CA ASN A 311 -6.82 24.43 0.61
C ASN A 311 -7.56 23.45 -0.33
N PRO A 312 -7.98 22.27 0.16
CA PRO A 312 -8.58 21.26 -0.68
C PRO A 312 -10.00 21.64 -1.10
N VAL A 313 -10.36 21.22 -2.31
CA VAL A 313 -11.75 21.08 -2.73
C VAL A 313 -12.24 19.71 -2.26
N PHE A 314 -13.38 19.68 -1.58
CA PHE A 314 -14.02 18.43 -1.14
C PHE A 314 -14.95 17.93 -2.24
N ILE A 315 -14.79 16.67 -2.66
CA ILE A 315 -15.59 16.06 -3.73
C ILE A 315 -16.52 14.98 -3.16
N VAL A 316 -15.96 14.08 -2.34
CA VAL A 316 -16.72 13.06 -1.62
C VAL A 316 -16.41 13.18 -0.14
N ASP A 317 -17.46 13.20 0.67
CA ASP A 317 -17.37 13.18 2.13
C ASP A 317 -18.32 12.11 2.69
N THR A 318 -17.77 10.96 3.06
CA THR A 318 -18.56 9.83 3.58
C THR A 318 -19.29 10.12 4.90
N GLU A 319 -18.94 11.21 5.59
CA GLU A 319 -19.63 11.65 6.81
C GLU A 319 -20.93 12.37 6.49
N THR A 320 -20.95 13.23 5.47
CA THR A 320 -22.04 14.18 5.22
C THR A 320 -22.86 13.87 3.98
N ASP A 321 -22.34 13.09 3.04
CA ASP A 321 -22.98 12.87 1.73
C ASP A 321 -24.18 11.91 1.80
N GLY A 322 -24.38 11.23 2.93
CA GLY A 322 -25.54 10.34 3.14
C GLY A 322 -25.58 9.20 2.14
N LEU A 323 -24.53 8.38 2.10
CA LEU A 323 -24.36 7.28 1.15
C LEU A 323 -24.98 5.97 1.70
N PRO A 324 -26.23 5.60 1.38
CA PRO A 324 -26.91 4.45 2.03
C PRO A 324 -26.32 3.08 1.66
N TRP A 325 -25.56 3.01 0.58
CA TRP A 325 -24.98 1.77 0.06
C TRP A 325 -23.65 1.41 0.71
N ILE A 326 -22.96 2.38 1.31
CA ILE A 326 -21.60 2.19 1.80
C ILE A 326 -21.59 1.40 3.11
N ARG A 327 -20.65 0.46 3.20
CA ARG A 327 -20.46 -0.41 4.36
C ARG A 327 -19.32 0.11 5.23
N HIS A 328 -19.47 0.00 6.54
CA HIS A 328 -18.37 0.22 7.46
C HIS A 328 -17.27 -0.84 7.29
N MET A 329 -16.03 -0.38 7.34
CA MET A 329 -14.84 -1.21 7.38
C MET A 329 -14.24 -1.15 8.77
N SER A 330 -13.66 -2.25 9.22
CA SER A 330 -12.92 -2.35 10.48
C SER A 330 -11.49 -2.78 10.20
N ASP A 331 -10.52 -2.08 10.78
CA ASP A 331 -9.11 -2.47 10.74
C ASP A 331 -8.63 -2.78 12.16
N ALA A 332 -8.42 -4.06 12.44
CA ALA A 332 -8.01 -4.55 13.74
C ALA A 332 -6.61 -4.06 14.14
N ARG A 333 -5.76 -3.66 13.19
CA ARG A 333 -4.39 -3.18 13.47
C ARG A 333 -4.38 -1.80 14.13
N VAL A 334 -5.41 -1.00 13.84
CA VAL A 334 -5.59 0.37 14.36
C VAL A 334 -6.83 0.51 15.23
N GLU A 335 -7.57 -0.58 15.47
CA GLU A 335 -8.81 -0.63 16.25
C GLU A 335 -9.85 0.42 15.82
N LYS A 336 -9.97 0.66 14.51
CA LYS A 336 -10.88 1.68 13.95
C LYS A 336 -11.95 1.08 13.06
N ILE A 337 -13.12 1.73 13.10
CA ILE A 337 -14.26 1.47 12.24
C ILE A 337 -14.59 2.75 11.48
N GLY A 338 -14.80 2.66 10.17
CA GLY A 338 -15.02 3.84 9.34
C GLY A 338 -15.47 3.51 7.92
N TYR A 339 -15.54 4.52 7.07
CA TYR A 339 -15.92 4.36 5.66
C TYR A 339 -14.73 4.60 4.75
N LEU A 340 -14.43 3.63 3.89
CA LEU A 340 -13.30 3.69 2.98
C LEU A 340 -13.63 4.52 1.74
N THR A 341 -12.66 5.31 1.28
CA THR A 341 -12.64 5.95 -0.04
C THR A 341 -11.36 5.54 -0.73
N ASP A 342 -11.45 5.09 -1.97
CA ASP A 342 -10.33 4.58 -2.78
C ASP A 342 -10.41 5.06 -4.22
N ALA A 343 -9.28 5.04 -4.92
CA ALA A 343 -9.18 5.08 -6.37
C ALA A 343 -10.02 6.16 -7.08
N PRO A 344 -9.87 7.45 -6.74
CA PRO A 344 -10.53 8.51 -7.47
C PRO A 344 -9.98 8.55 -8.91
N PHE A 345 -10.86 8.53 -9.90
CA PHE A 345 -10.50 8.65 -11.31
C PHE A 345 -11.49 9.57 -12.04
N LEU A 346 -10.99 10.61 -12.70
CA LEU A 346 -11.83 11.59 -13.37
C LEU A 346 -11.96 11.33 -14.87
N HIS A 347 -13.16 11.53 -15.38
CA HIS A 347 -13.48 11.42 -16.80
C HIS A 347 -14.41 12.55 -17.21
N ARG A 348 -14.08 13.24 -18.32
CA ARG A 348 -14.94 14.29 -18.87
C ARG A 348 -15.92 13.66 -19.85
N ASN A 349 -17.20 13.87 -19.61
CA ASN A 349 -18.26 13.43 -20.50
C ASN A 349 -18.38 14.34 -21.74
N PRO A 350 -18.99 13.85 -22.84
CA PRO A 350 -19.22 14.64 -24.05
C PRO A 350 -20.00 15.94 -23.83
N ASP A 351 -20.93 15.97 -22.87
CA ASP A 351 -21.68 17.16 -22.50
C ASP A 351 -20.87 18.20 -21.70
N GLY A 352 -19.62 17.89 -21.36
CA GLY A 352 -18.74 18.72 -20.55
C GLY A 352 -18.88 18.50 -19.04
N SER A 353 -19.79 17.64 -18.58
CA SER A 353 -19.86 17.25 -17.18
C SER A 353 -18.63 16.44 -16.77
N LEU A 354 -18.25 16.57 -15.51
CA LEU A 354 -17.08 15.91 -14.94
C LEU A 354 -17.54 14.74 -14.08
N LEU A 355 -17.24 13.53 -14.51
CA LEU A 355 -17.50 12.29 -13.78
C LEU A 355 -16.28 11.97 -12.91
N LEU A 356 -16.54 11.63 -11.64
CA LEU A 356 -15.58 10.95 -10.78
C LEU A 356 -16.04 9.51 -10.58
N LEU A 357 -15.18 8.56 -10.92
CA LEU A 357 -15.25 7.19 -10.43
C LEU A 357 -14.45 7.08 -9.14
N TRP A 358 -14.92 6.25 -8.23
CA TRP A 358 -14.21 5.95 -6.99
C TRP A 358 -14.68 4.62 -6.42
N SER A 359 -13.88 4.04 -5.53
CA SER A 359 -14.17 2.74 -4.93
C SER A 359 -14.37 2.79 -3.42
N SER A 360 -15.18 1.85 -2.95
CA SER A 360 -15.45 1.61 -1.53
C SER A 360 -16.02 0.20 -1.35
N TYR A 361 -16.60 -0.10 -0.20
CA TYR A 361 -17.30 -1.36 0.05
C TYR A 361 -18.80 -1.14 0.18
N SER A 362 -19.60 -1.95 -0.52
CA SER A 362 -21.07 -1.90 -0.42
C SER A 362 -21.64 -2.87 0.62
N ILE A 363 -22.83 -2.54 1.12
CA ILE A 363 -23.66 -3.51 1.85
C ILE A 363 -24.19 -4.58 0.89
N SER A 364 -24.36 -5.80 1.39
CA SER A 364 -24.88 -6.91 0.57
C SER A 364 -26.29 -6.61 0.07
N LYS A 365 -26.58 -7.00 -1.18
CA LYS A 365 -27.87 -6.83 -1.87
C LYS A 365 -28.31 -5.38 -2.08
N TRP A 366 -27.39 -4.41 -2.08
CA TRP A 366 -27.70 -3.06 -2.54
C TRP A 366 -28.29 -3.11 -3.97
N GLY A 367 -29.33 -2.30 -4.22
CA GLY A 367 -30.04 -2.30 -5.51
C GLY A 367 -30.67 -3.65 -5.91
N GLY A 368 -30.84 -4.59 -4.97
CA GLY A 368 -31.44 -5.91 -5.19
C GLY A 368 -30.56 -6.95 -5.88
N THR A 369 -29.38 -6.57 -6.37
CA THR A 369 -28.48 -7.44 -7.16
C THR A 369 -27.01 -7.41 -6.70
N GLY A 370 -26.62 -6.46 -5.85
CA GLY A 370 -25.24 -6.31 -5.37
C GLY A 370 -24.74 -7.50 -4.57
N GLN A 371 -23.54 -8.00 -4.89
CA GLN A 371 -22.94 -9.11 -4.16
C GLN A 371 -22.49 -8.67 -2.76
N GLY A 372 -22.19 -7.37 -2.59
CA GLY A 372 -21.56 -6.85 -1.38
C GLY A 372 -20.07 -7.15 -1.42
N GLY A 373 -19.23 -6.14 -1.23
CA GLY A 373 -17.79 -6.27 -1.44
C GLY A 373 -17.20 -4.98 -1.96
N TYR A 374 -16.03 -5.07 -2.59
CA TYR A 374 -15.40 -3.91 -3.21
C TYR A 374 -16.18 -3.50 -4.48
N VAL A 375 -16.49 -2.21 -4.60
CA VAL A 375 -17.39 -1.66 -5.62
C VAL A 375 -16.83 -0.43 -6.30
N VAL A 376 -17.49 -0.01 -7.38
CA VAL A 376 -17.20 1.24 -8.11
C VAL A 376 -18.44 2.12 -8.05
N ALA A 377 -18.33 3.24 -7.35
CA ALA A 377 -19.32 4.29 -7.26
C ALA A 377 -18.99 5.44 -8.22
N ARG A 378 -19.96 6.35 -8.39
CA ARG A 378 -19.79 7.52 -9.24
C ARG A 378 -20.46 8.76 -8.67
N CYS A 379 -19.82 9.90 -8.85
CA CYS A 379 -20.45 11.20 -8.66
C CYS A 379 -20.11 12.14 -9.82
N ILE A 380 -21.02 13.06 -10.13
CA ILE A 380 -20.94 13.92 -11.30
C ILE A 380 -20.99 15.37 -10.87
N SER A 381 -20.10 16.19 -11.42
CA SER A 381 -20.25 17.63 -11.47
C SER A 381 -20.82 18.05 -12.83
N ARG A 382 -22.10 18.41 -12.85
CA ARG A 382 -22.78 18.87 -14.07
C ARG A 382 -22.26 20.21 -14.59
N SER A 383 -21.55 20.98 -13.77
CA SER A 383 -20.87 22.21 -14.20
C SER A 383 -19.59 21.93 -15.00
N GLY A 384 -19.07 20.70 -14.95
CA GLY A 384 -17.76 20.36 -15.51
C GLY A 384 -16.57 20.83 -14.66
N SER A 385 -16.82 21.50 -13.53
CA SER A 385 -15.79 22.08 -12.67
C SER A 385 -15.40 21.13 -11.55
N ILE A 386 -14.10 21.06 -11.26
CA ILE A 386 -13.59 20.32 -10.08
C ILE A 386 -14.18 20.84 -8.77
N ASN A 387 -14.54 22.12 -8.73
CA ASN A 387 -15.17 22.78 -7.58
C ASN A 387 -16.63 22.35 -7.37
N GLY A 388 -17.19 21.54 -8.25
CA GLY A 388 -18.56 21.06 -8.13
C GLY A 388 -19.61 22.07 -8.64
N PRO A 389 -20.85 22.01 -8.11
CA PRO A 389 -21.30 21.05 -7.10
C PRO A 389 -21.20 19.61 -7.60
N TRP A 390 -21.04 18.66 -6.68
CA TRP A 390 -20.98 17.24 -6.95
C TRP A 390 -22.28 16.55 -6.53
N SER A 391 -22.73 15.58 -7.32
CA SER A 391 -23.94 14.81 -7.06
C SER A 391 -23.67 13.32 -7.23
N HIS A 392 -24.00 12.54 -6.21
CA HIS A 392 -23.82 11.09 -6.22
C HIS A 392 -24.87 10.39 -7.07
N ASP A 393 -24.46 9.36 -7.81
CA ASP A 393 -25.39 8.36 -8.32
C ASP A 393 -25.37 7.16 -7.38
N PHE A 394 -26.54 6.82 -6.84
CA PHE A 394 -26.68 5.69 -5.93
C PHE A 394 -26.76 4.34 -6.66
N ASN A 395 -26.81 4.34 -8.00
CA ASN A 395 -26.57 3.16 -8.80
C ASN A 395 -25.05 2.98 -8.98
N LEU A 396 -24.52 1.93 -8.36
CA LEU A 396 -23.11 1.56 -8.48
C LEU A 396 -22.80 1.14 -9.92
N LEU A 397 -21.65 1.58 -10.43
CA LEU A 397 -21.17 1.20 -11.76
C LEU A 397 -20.81 -0.29 -11.79
N LEU A 398 -20.17 -0.79 -10.72
CA LEU A 398 -19.77 -2.19 -10.55
C LEU A 398 -19.96 -2.62 -9.08
N ASP A 399 -20.56 -3.78 -8.85
CA ASP A 399 -20.74 -4.40 -7.52
C ASP A 399 -20.54 -5.92 -7.63
N GLU A 400 -19.31 -6.29 -8.00
CA GLU A 400 -18.88 -7.67 -8.30
C GLU A 400 -17.57 -8.02 -7.56
N ASN A 401 -17.35 -7.42 -6.38
CA ASN A 401 -16.10 -7.54 -5.62
C ASN A 401 -14.86 -7.15 -6.43
N ALA A 402 -14.99 -6.05 -7.18
CA ALA A 402 -14.01 -5.51 -8.10
C ALA A 402 -14.08 -3.97 -8.06
N GLY A 403 -12.92 -3.33 -8.18
CA GLY A 403 -12.82 -1.89 -8.07
C GLY A 403 -11.41 -1.40 -8.39
N HIS A 404 -11.07 -0.22 -7.89
CA HIS A 404 -9.87 0.51 -8.27
C HIS A 404 -9.79 0.67 -9.79
N CYS A 405 -10.72 1.44 -10.34
CA CYS A 405 -10.89 1.55 -11.78
C CYS A 405 -10.20 2.76 -12.39
N SER A 406 -9.68 2.58 -13.60
CA SER A 406 -9.35 3.69 -14.51
C SER A 406 -10.02 3.49 -15.88
N ILE A 407 -10.26 4.59 -16.58
CA ILE A 407 -10.81 4.59 -17.94
C ILE A 407 -9.70 4.89 -18.94
N PHE A 408 -9.66 4.16 -20.05
CA PHE A 408 -8.80 4.46 -21.19
C PHE A 408 -9.55 4.24 -22.52
N LYS A 409 -9.01 4.79 -23.60
CA LYS A 409 -9.46 4.49 -24.97
C LYS A 409 -8.54 3.45 -25.58
N ASP A 410 -9.10 2.40 -26.17
CA ASP A 410 -8.33 1.44 -26.94
C ASP A 410 -7.94 2.02 -28.31
N PHE A 411 -7.13 1.27 -29.08
CA PHE A 411 -6.67 1.72 -30.40
C PHE A 411 -7.76 1.78 -31.48
N ASN A 412 -8.97 1.26 -31.19
CA ASN A 412 -10.15 1.43 -32.03
C ASN A 412 -10.99 2.65 -31.61
N GLY A 413 -10.59 3.34 -30.53
CA GLY A 413 -11.30 4.50 -29.98
C GLY A 413 -12.45 4.12 -29.04
N GLU A 414 -12.62 2.84 -28.70
CA GLU A 414 -13.65 2.41 -27.75
C GLU A 414 -13.20 2.68 -26.32
N LEU A 415 -14.13 3.13 -25.47
CA LEU A 415 -13.86 3.32 -24.04
C LEU A 415 -13.81 1.97 -23.33
N ARG A 416 -12.79 1.82 -22.50
CA ARG A 416 -12.53 0.64 -21.67
C ARG A 416 -12.40 1.07 -20.23
N LEU A 417 -12.86 0.22 -19.33
CA LEU A 417 -12.62 0.31 -17.89
C LEU A 417 -11.68 -0.82 -17.52
N VAL A 418 -10.60 -0.53 -16.79
CA VAL A 418 -9.74 -1.55 -16.19
C VAL A 418 -9.86 -1.46 -14.66
N CYS A 419 -9.95 -2.61 -14.00
CA CYS A 419 -10.00 -2.76 -12.53
C CYS A 419 -9.36 -4.08 -12.10
N HIS A 420 -9.14 -4.30 -10.81
CA HIS A 420 -8.80 -5.63 -10.30
C HIS A 420 -10.03 -6.37 -9.78
N CYS A 421 -9.95 -7.70 -9.83
CA CYS A 421 -10.94 -8.66 -9.37
C CYS A 421 -10.21 -9.96 -8.96
N ASN A 422 -10.70 -10.80 -8.05
CA ASN A 422 -11.57 -10.43 -6.92
C ASN A 422 -10.72 -9.71 -5.88
N ASP A 423 -11.29 -8.76 -5.15
CA ASP A 423 -10.56 -8.04 -4.08
C ASP A 423 -10.16 -8.94 -2.89
N THR A 424 -10.74 -10.14 -2.80
CA THR A 424 -10.49 -11.12 -1.73
C THR A 424 -10.36 -12.55 -2.30
N GLU A 425 -9.40 -13.38 -1.87
CA GLU A 425 -8.29 -13.15 -0.91
C GLU A 425 -7.15 -12.30 -1.48
N HIS A 426 -6.53 -11.47 -0.63
CA HIS A 426 -5.44 -10.59 -1.03
C HIS A 426 -4.22 -11.36 -1.56
N GLY A 427 -3.61 -10.84 -2.63
CA GLY A 427 -2.47 -11.43 -3.33
C GLY A 427 -2.84 -12.32 -4.52
N SER A 428 -4.14 -12.58 -4.74
CA SER A 428 -4.65 -13.36 -5.88
C SER A 428 -5.43 -12.51 -6.89
N GLU A 429 -5.48 -11.20 -6.69
CA GLU A 429 -6.19 -10.27 -7.55
C GLU A 429 -5.56 -10.22 -8.95
N TYR A 430 -6.40 -10.06 -9.97
CA TYR A 430 -5.99 -9.96 -11.36
C TYR A 430 -6.73 -8.81 -12.06
N PRO A 431 -6.12 -8.18 -13.07
CA PRO A 431 -6.78 -7.15 -13.85
C PRO A 431 -7.91 -7.72 -14.71
N VAL A 432 -8.99 -6.95 -14.83
CA VAL A 432 -10.12 -7.21 -15.71
C VAL A 432 -10.41 -5.96 -16.52
N ILE A 433 -10.79 -6.15 -17.79
CA ILE A 433 -11.17 -5.06 -18.70
C ILE A 433 -12.62 -5.24 -19.12
N TYR A 434 -13.38 -4.15 -19.00
CA TYR A 434 -14.76 -4.05 -19.44
C TYR A 434 -14.88 -3.06 -20.58
N LYS A 435 -15.79 -3.34 -21.52
CA LYS A 435 -16.23 -2.34 -22.49
C LYS A 435 -17.20 -1.35 -21.82
N LEU A 436 -16.96 -0.06 -22.05
CA LEU A 436 -17.88 1.00 -21.63
C LEU A 436 -18.72 1.48 -22.82
N ILE A 437 -19.99 1.75 -22.53
CA ILE A 437 -20.87 2.54 -23.38
C ILE A 437 -20.98 3.91 -22.74
N GLN A 438 -20.75 4.95 -23.54
CA GLN A 438 -20.87 6.33 -23.09
C GLN A 438 -22.04 7.01 -23.82
N ASN A 439 -22.91 7.63 -23.02
CA ASN A 439 -23.92 8.60 -23.45
C ASN A 439 -23.44 10.01 -23.06
N ASP A 440 -24.22 11.03 -23.39
CA ASP A 440 -23.83 12.44 -23.21
C ASP A 440 -23.36 12.79 -21.79
N ASP A 441 -24.03 12.29 -20.73
CA ASP A 441 -23.73 12.61 -19.33
C ASP A 441 -23.42 11.38 -18.45
N ASN A 442 -23.30 10.19 -19.05
CA ASN A 442 -23.19 8.95 -18.28
C ASN A 442 -22.37 7.86 -18.99
N ILE A 443 -21.82 6.94 -18.20
CA ILE A 443 -21.17 5.72 -18.68
C ILE A 443 -21.85 4.49 -18.08
N SER A 444 -21.85 3.39 -18.83
CA SER A 444 -22.32 2.09 -18.35
C SER A 444 -21.42 0.96 -18.83
N ILE A 445 -21.36 -0.13 -18.07
CA ILE A 445 -20.60 -1.32 -18.43
C ILE A 445 -21.45 -2.23 -19.32
N LEU A 446 -20.90 -2.65 -20.46
CA LEU A 446 -21.49 -3.70 -21.28
C LEU A 446 -21.11 -5.08 -20.70
N ARG A 447 -21.94 -5.60 -19.79
CA ARG A 447 -21.64 -6.78 -18.96
C ARG A 447 -21.38 -8.09 -19.72
N HIS A 448 -21.81 -8.20 -20.99
CA HIS A 448 -21.55 -9.39 -21.82
C HIS A 448 -20.17 -9.41 -22.50
N GLU A 449 -19.42 -8.30 -22.42
CA GLU A 449 -18.07 -8.17 -22.97
C GLU A 449 -17.06 -7.87 -21.85
N ARG A 450 -17.13 -8.66 -20.77
CA ARG A 450 -16.00 -8.86 -19.86
C ARG A 450 -14.99 -9.73 -20.62
N ASN A 451 -13.71 -9.36 -20.60
CA ASN A 451 -12.65 -10.26 -21.10
C ASN A 451 -12.51 -11.47 -20.16
N ASP A 452 -13.48 -12.39 -20.20
CA ASP A 452 -13.37 -13.75 -19.70
C ASP A 452 -12.73 -14.60 -20.81
N CYS A 453 -11.46 -14.34 -21.12
CA CYS A 453 -10.63 -15.12 -22.05
C CYS A 453 -9.90 -16.29 -21.39
#